data_AF-A0A3N5M9W4-F1
#
_entry.id   AF-A0A3N5M9W4-F1
#
_cell.length_a   1.000
_cell.length_b   1.000
_cell.length_c   1.000
_cell.angle_alpha   90.00
_cell.angle_beta   90.00
_cell.angle_gamma   90.00
#
_symmetry.space_group_name_H-M   'P 1'
#
loop_
_entity.id
_entity.type
_entity.pdbx_description
1 polymer ?
#
loop_
_entity_poly.entity_id
_entity_poly.type
_entity_poly.pdbx_seq_one_letter_code
_entity_poly.pdbx_strand_id
1 'polypeptide(L)'
;MERYVRDQLSQPCQSNNFADLEKELYIIATNLDNGDRVIFGDKEDQHEIPISLAVAASSALPMLYKPVRIGEKEYVDGGLRGTASIDLAIEEGASLVVVINPLVPFDNQLRDYIPYLDPEEGHLSKKGVRAVADQALRILSHSGLQYHIKQISRSHPEVDIILIEPRRDDYQMFQNNIMRYSARLVIAQHGFESVTLDLAEDYPRYKSILSRHGIKMTRRLVIEELAEIQSSGYDPDVIRSVLEARSSACTGARRNSQVCKLSRSLDDLIDLLDEKH
;
A
#
# COMPACT_ATOMS: atom_id res chain seq x y z
N MET A 1 5.06 3.34 -17.17
CA MET A 1 4.12 3.46 -16.03
C MET A 1 2.79 4.03 -16.50
N GLU A 2 2.75 5.30 -16.95
CA GLU A 2 1.52 5.97 -17.42
C GLU A 2 0.68 5.10 -18.36
N ARG A 3 1.25 4.60 -19.46
CA ARG A 3 0.54 3.74 -20.43
C ARG A 3 -0.11 2.53 -19.78
N TYR A 4 0.62 1.81 -18.93
CA TYR A 4 0.11 0.64 -18.23
C TYR A 4 -1.10 0.99 -17.36
N VAL A 5 -1.02 2.07 -16.59
CA VAL A 5 -2.13 2.52 -15.72
C VAL A 5 -3.31 2.99 -16.57
N ARG A 6 -3.06 3.70 -17.67
CA ARG A 6 -4.10 4.10 -18.63
C ARG A 6 -4.83 2.90 -19.21
N ASP A 7 -4.10 1.87 -19.62
CA ASP A 7 -4.69 0.66 -20.21
C ASP A 7 -5.59 -0.05 -19.19
N GLN A 8 -5.18 -0.14 -17.91
CA GLN A 8 -6.00 -0.69 -16.83
C GLN A 8 -7.25 0.16 -16.57
N LEU A 9 -7.09 1.49 -16.48
CA LEU A 9 -8.21 2.42 -16.23
C LEU A 9 -9.15 2.59 -17.44
N SER A 10 -8.77 2.07 -18.61
CA SER A 10 -9.63 2.05 -19.81
C SER A 10 -10.53 0.80 -19.87
N GLN A 11 -10.39 -0.13 -18.92
CA GLN A 11 -11.25 -1.30 -18.83
C GLN A 11 -12.71 -0.92 -18.46
N PRO A 12 -13.70 -1.76 -18.82
CA PRO A 12 -15.09 -1.51 -18.50
C PRO A 12 -15.31 -1.21 -17.01
N CYS A 13 -16.08 -0.15 -16.73
CA CYS A 13 -16.38 0.32 -15.38
C CYS A 13 -15.17 0.85 -14.58
N GLN A 14 -14.08 1.24 -15.24
CA GLN A 14 -13.04 2.09 -14.66
C GLN A 14 -13.12 3.49 -15.30
N SER A 15 -12.58 4.49 -14.61
CA SER A 15 -12.40 5.82 -15.19
C SER A 15 -10.96 6.29 -14.95
N ASN A 16 -10.45 7.03 -15.93
CA ASN A 16 -9.17 7.71 -15.85
C ASN A 16 -9.31 9.19 -15.45
N ASN A 17 -10.50 9.61 -15.02
CA ASN A 17 -10.81 10.96 -14.56
C ASN A 17 -11.22 10.93 -13.08
N PHE A 18 -10.67 11.86 -12.29
CA PHE A 18 -10.98 12.02 -10.87
C PHE A 18 -12.48 12.30 -10.63
N ALA A 19 -13.12 13.09 -11.49
CA ALA A 19 -14.52 13.50 -11.32
C ALA A 19 -15.53 12.36 -11.49
N ASP A 20 -15.14 11.27 -12.15
CA ASP A 20 -16.01 10.12 -12.38
C ASP A 20 -15.99 9.09 -11.23
N LEU A 21 -15.14 9.31 -10.23
CA LEU A 21 -14.97 8.37 -9.12
C LEU A 21 -16.06 8.57 -8.05
N GLU A 22 -16.64 7.47 -7.58
CA GLU A 22 -17.57 7.48 -6.43
C GLU A 22 -16.87 7.88 -5.11
N LYS A 23 -15.56 7.62 -5.03
CA LYS A 23 -14.71 7.95 -3.88
C LYS A 23 -13.69 8.98 -4.31
N GLU A 24 -13.50 9.99 -3.47
CA GLU A 24 -12.46 10.99 -3.66
C GLU A 24 -11.10 10.32 -3.67
N LEU A 25 -10.27 10.73 -4.63
CA LEU A 25 -8.92 10.20 -4.84
C LEU A 25 -7.98 11.38 -4.96
N TYR A 26 -6.98 11.41 -4.09
CA TYR A 26 -5.93 12.41 -4.11
C TYR A 26 -4.60 11.73 -4.41
N ILE A 27 -3.87 12.24 -5.40
CA ILE A 27 -2.56 11.72 -5.79
C ILE A 27 -1.53 12.83 -5.65
N ILE A 28 -0.47 12.56 -4.91
CA ILE A 28 0.51 13.60 -4.56
C ILE A 28 1.77 13.42 -5.36
N ALA A 29 2.28 14.53 -5.91
CA ALA A 29 3.58 14.62 -6.52
C ALA A 29 4.33 15.84 -5.98
N THR A 30 5.62 15.91 -6.28
CA THR A 30 6.47 17.04 -5.93
C THR A 30 6.85 17.77 -7.21
N ASN A 31 6.61 19.08 -7.28
CA ASN A 31 7.12 19.91 -8.37
C ASN A 31 8.66 19.98 -8.26
N LEU A 32 9.35 19.57 -9.31
CA LEU A 32 10.80 19.42 -9.31
C LEU A 32 11.54 20.76 -9.18
N ASP A 33 11.02 21.82 -9.78
CA ASP A 33 11.74 23.10 -9.87
C ASP A 33 11.72 23.90 -8.57
N ASN A 34 10.64 23.77 -7.79
CA ASN A 34 10.45 24.57 -6.57
C ASN A 34 10.27 23.74 -5.29
N GLY A 35 10.11 22.42 -5.41
CA GLY A 35 9.93 21.51 -4.28
C GLY A 35 8.53 21.57 -3.64
N ASP A 36 7.57 22.23 -4.29
CA ASP A 36 6.20 22.34 -3.76
C ASP A 36 5.45 21.02 -3.88
N ARG A 37 4.64 20.71 -2.86
CA ARG A 37 3.67 19.62 -2.93
C ARG A 37 2.58 20.00 -3.92
N VAL A 38 2.27 19.09 -4.84
CA VAL A 38 1.11 19.17 -5.71
C VAL A 38 0.21 17.99 -5.42
N ILE A 39 -1.05 18.28 -5.17
CA ILE A 39 -2.11 17.30 -4.98
C ILE A 39 -2.88 17.31 -6.29
N PHE A 40 -3.13 16.16 -6.89
CA PHE A 40 -4.05 15.99 -8.02
C PHE A 40 -5.35 15.40 -7.51
N GLY A 41 -6.49 15.88 -8.01
CA GLY A 41 -7.82 15.47 -7.53
C GLY A 41 -8.46 16.44 -6.53
N ASP A 42 -7.71 17.43 -6.04
CA ASP A 42 -8.16 18.41 -5.03
C ASP A 42 -9.06 19.51 -5.59
N LYS A 43 -8.85 19.87 -6.86
CA LYS A 43 -9.51 21.00 -7.51
C LYS A 43 -10.05 20.64 -8.88
N GLU A 44 -11.10 21.33 -9.31
CA GLU A 44 -11.72 21.13 -10.62
C GLU A 44 -10.71 21.24 -11.77
N ASP A 45 -9.77 22.18 -11.71
CA ASP A 45 -8.73 22.37 -12.74
C ASP A 45 -7.72 21.21 -12.81
N GLN A 46 -7.60 20.45 -11.72
CA GLN A 46 -6.75 19.26 -11.66
C GLN A 46 -7.49 17.98 -12.02
N HIS A 47 -8.83 18.00 -12.06
CA HIS A 47 -9.63 16.86 -12.53
C HIS A 47 -9.45 16.62 -14.03
N GLU A 48 -9.06 17.65 -14.79
CA GLU A 48 -8.70 17.50 -16.21
C GLU A 48 -7.43 16.65 -16.43
N ILE A 49 -6.59 16.51 -15.41
CA ILE A 49 -5.38 15.69 -15.47
C ILE A 49 -5.78 14.21 -15.33
N PRO A 50 -5.43 13.34 -16.30
CA PRO A 50 -5.77 11.93 -16.19
C PRO A 50 -5.11 11.27 -14.97
N ILE A 51 -5.84 10.41 -14.27
CA ILE A 51 -5.35 9.66 -13.10
C ILE A 51 -4.06 8.91 -13.46
N SER A 52 -3.98 8.30 -14.64
CA SER A 52 -2.79 7.59 -15.13
C SER A 52 -1.54 8.46 -15.19
N LEU A 53 -1.71 9.74 -15.51
CA LEU A 53 -0.62 10.72 -15.59
C LEU A 53 -0.22 11.20 -14.20
N ALA A 54 -1.20 11.46 -13.33
CA ALA A 54 -0.96 11.79 -11.93
C ALA A 54 -0.21 10.66 -11.19
N VAL A 55 -0.62 9.40 -11.38
CA VAL A 55 0.09 8.22 -10.83
C VAL A 55 1.52 8.16 -11.34
N ALA A 56 1.74 8.41 -12.64
CA ALA A 56 3.07 8.40 -13.21
C ALA A 56 3.99 9.47 -12.61
N ALA A 57 3.47 10.68 -12.38
CA ALA A 57 4.19 11.76 -11.71
C ALA A 57 4.50 11.38 -10.24
N SER A 58 3.50 10.91 -9.51
CA SER A 58 3.60 10.51 -8.10
C SER A 58 4.57 9.36 -7.85
N SER A 59 4.79 8.49 -8.83
CA SER A 59 5.69 7.33 -8.75
C SER A 59 7.06 7.57 -9.41
N ALA A 60 7.33 8.78 -9.87
CA ALA A 60 8.57 9.11 -10.58
C ALA A 60 9.73 9.32 -9.59
N LEU A 61 10.16 8.22 -8.96
CA LEU A 61 11.30 8.20 -8.05
C LEU A 61 12.57 8.72 -8.75
N PRO A 62 13.21 9.77 -8.22
CA PRO A 62 14.49 10.25 -8.73
C PRO A 62 15.52 9.12 -8.80
N MET A 63 16.45 9.21 -9.77
CA MET A 63 17.45 8.18 -10.11
C MET A 63 16.90 6.90 -10.77
N LEU A 64 15.63 6.57 -10.59
CA LEU A 64 15.00 5.40 -11.22
C LEU A 64 14.15 5.76 -12.45
N TYR A 65 13.45 6.89 -12.39
CA TYR A 65 12.54 7.34 -13.45
C TYR A 65 12.85 8.78 -13.86
N LYS A 66 12.50 9.12 -15.10
CA LYS A 66 12.54 10.51 -15.57
C LYS A 66 11.40 11.30 -14.93
N PRO A 67 11.60 12.60 -14.60
CA PRO A 67 10.50 13.48 -14.22
C PRO A 67 9.36 13.43 -15.25
N VAL A 68 8.13 13.57 -14.78
CA VAL A 68 6.93 13.58 -15.62
C VAL A 68 6.49 15.01 -15.82
N ARG A 69 6.38 15.43 -17.09
CA ARG A 69 5.92 16.77 -17.44
C ARG A 69 4.41 16.81 -17.63
N ILE A 70 3.74 17.73 -16.95
CA ILE A 70 2.30 17.99 -17.08
C ILE A 70 2.12 19.52 -17.27
N GLY A 71 1.67 19.92 -18.46
CA GLY A 71 1.74 21.31 -18.89
C GLY A 71 3.20 21.80 -18.95
N GLU A 72 3.46 22.96 -18.36
CA GLU A 72 4.78 23.60 -18.31
C GLU A 72 5.64 23.20 -17.09
N LYS A 73 5.17 22.26 -16.26
CA LYS A 73 5.84 21.87 -15.00
C LYS A 73 6.30 20.43 -15.02
N GLU A 74 7.41 20.15 -14.35
CA GLU A 74 7.93 18.79 -14.14
C GLU A 74 7.71 18.30 -12.71
N TYR A 75 7.34 17.02 -12.60
CA TYR A 75 6.95 16.39 -11.35
C TYR A 75 7.75 15.12 -11.10
N VAL A 76 8.03 14.89 -9.83
CA VAL A 76 8.68 13.69 -9.29
C VAL A 76 7.89 13.13 -8.12
N ASP A 77 8.39 12.02 -7.58
CA ASP A 77 7.75 11.25 -6.51
C ASP A 77 7.17 12.11 -5.36
N GLY A 78 5.94 11.78 -4.96
CA GLY A 78 5.23 12.51 -3.90
C GLY A 78 5.76 12.25 -2.50
N GLY A 79 6.43 11.11 -2.29
CA GLY A 79 7.01 10.71 -1.01
C GLY A 79 8.18 11.59 -0.57
N LEU A 80 8.77 12.38 -1.48
CA LEU A 80 9.88 13.29 -1.17
C LEU A 80 9.51 14.36 -0.12
N ARG A 81 8.22 14.77 -0.05
CA ARG A 81 7.77 15.83 0.87
C ARG A 81 6.89 15.35 2.03
N GLY A 82 6.64 14.04 2.14
CA GLY A 82 5.82 13.47 3.20
C GLY A 82 5.21 12.12 2.77
N THR A 83 5.47 11.07 3.54
CA THR A 83 5.24 9.68 3.13
C THR A 83 3.81 9.17 3.25
N ALA A 84 2.90 9.86 3.97
CA ALA A 84 1.53 9.34 4.19
C ALA A 84 0.40 10.35 4.02
N SER A 85 0.70 11.62 3.78
CA SER A 85 -0.32 12.63 3.43
C SER A 85 -1.54 12.67 4.37
N ILE A 86 -1.28 12.40 5.65
CA ILE A 86 -2.29 12.25 6.69
C ILE A 86 -2.98 13.59 6.94
N ASP A 87 -2.17 14.67 6.88
CA ASP A 87 -2.63 16.05 6.94
C ASP A 87 -3.75 16.33 5.93
N LEU A 88 -3.56 15.92 4.67
CA LEU A 88 -4.55 16.12 3.62
C LEU A 88 -5.85 15.36 3.91
N ALA A 89 -5.75 14.09 4.33
CA ALA A 89 -6.96 13.32 4.67
C ALA A 89 -7.77 13.99 5.80
N ILE A 90 -7.09 14.60 6.77
CA ILE A 90 -7.73 15.32 7.88
C ILE A 90 -8.34 16.64 7.40
N GLU A 91 -7.65 17.38 6.53
CA GLU A 91 -8.16 18.61 5.90
C GLU A 91 -9.44 18.33 5.11
N GLU A 92 -9.52 17.18 4.43
CA GLU A 92 -10.72 16.69 3.74
C GLU A 92 -11.78 16.07 4.68
N GLY A 93 -11.60 16.21 6.00
CA GLY A 93 -12.61 15.87 7.00
C GLY A 93 -12.57 14.42 7.52
N ALA A 94 -11.50 13.66 7.26
CA ALA A 94 -11.37 12.32 7.81
C ALA A 94 -11.18 12.34 9.34
N SER A 95 -12.08 11.66 10.07
CA SER A 95 -11.95 11.41 11.52
C SER A 95 -11.22 10.10 11.86
N LEU A 96 -11.05 9.23 10.86
CA LEU A 96 -10.31 7.98 10.94
C LEU A 96 -9.39 7.88 9.73
N VAL A 97 -8.09 7.76 9.95
CA VAL A 97 -7.09 7.58 8.88
C VAL A 97 -6.40 6.23 9.04
N VAL A 98 -6.45 5.42 7.99
CA VAL A 98 -5.71 4.14 7.92
C VAL A 98 -4.48 4.34 7.03
N VAL A 99 -3.30 4.24 7.63
CA VAL A 99 -2.01 4.42 6.97
C VAL A 99 -1.38 3.06 6.73
N ILE A 100 -1.03 2.75 5.49
CA ILE A 100 -0.34 1.51 5.12
C ILE A 100 1.11 1.87 4.78
N ASN A 101 2.06 1.42 5.58
CA ASN A 101 3.49 1.65 5.35
C ASN A 101 4.24 0.33 5.16
N PRO A 102 4.57 -0.07 3.92
CA PRO A 102 5.39 -1.26 3.68
C PRO A 102 6.90 -1.02 3.83
N LEU A 103 7.34 0.24 3.99
CA LEU A 103 8.75 0.63 3.98
C LEU A 103 9.36 0.70 5.39
N VAL A 104 9.20 -0.38 6.16
CA VAL A 104 9.79 -0.51 7.50
C VAL A 104 11.25 -0.95 7.39
N PRO A 105 12.18 -0.38 8.18
CA PRO A 105 13.58 -0.79 8.20
C PRO A 105 13.73 -2.15 8.87
N PHE A 106 14.41 -3.07 8.19
CA PHE A 106 14.65 -4.41 8.70
C PHE A 106 15.62 -4.40 9.87
N ASP A 107 15.25 -5.11 10.94
CA ASP A 107 16.08 -5.26 12.11
C ASP A 107 16.92 -6.53 12.01
N ASN A 108 18.15 -6.36 11.52
CA ASN A 108 19.10 -7.44 11.34
C ASN A 108 19.74 -7.94 12.66
N GLN A 109 19.27 -7.46 13.82
CA GLN A 109 19.70 -7.93 15.16
C GLN A 109 18.74 -8.98 15.76
N LEU A 110 17.48 -9.02 15.31
CA LEU A 110 16.47 -9.98 15.72
C LEU A 110 16.70 -11.32 14.99
N ARG A 111 17.71 -12.07 15.44
CA ARG A 111 18.27 -13.28 14.80
C ARG A 111 17.42 -14.55 14.95
N ASP A 112 16.11 -14.46 14.82
CA ASP A 112 15.28 -15.67 14.71
C ASP A 112 14.98 -15.94 13.23
N TYR A 113 15.83 -16.79 12.63
CA TYR A 113 15.67 -17.40 11.31
C TYR A 113 15.78 -16.48 10.07
N ILE A 114 17.01 -16.37 9.53
CA ILE A 114 17.18 -16.21 8.07
C ILE A 114 17.81 -17.51 7.54
N PRO A 115 17.05 -18.38 6.86
CA PRO A 115 17.63 -19.50 6.13
C PRO A 115 18.65 -18.95 5.11
N TYR A 116 19.82 -19.58 5.00
CA TYR A 116 20.91 -19.26 4.05
C TYR A 116 21.85 -18.08 4.36
N LEU A 117 21.86 -17.53 5.58
CA LEU A 117 22.89 -16.58 6.00
C LEU A 117 23.83 -17.20 7.05
N ASP A 118 25.13 -17.15 6.77
CA ASP A 118 26.17 -17.52 7.72
C ASP A 118 26.09 -16.60 8.95
N PRO A 119 25.91 -17.14 10.18
CA PRO A 119 25.74 -16.36 11.41
C PRO A 119 26.89 -15.38 11.72
N GLU A 120 28.05 -15.59 11.09
CA GLU A 120 29.28 -14.82 11.29
C GLU A 120 29.49 -13.67 10.27
N GLU A 121 28.73 -13.58 9.17
CA GLU A 121 28.95 -12.58 8.09
C GLU A 121 28.05 -11.32 8.13
N GLY A 122 27.35 -11.11 9.25
CA GLY A 122 27.53 -9.91 10.08
C GLY A 122 26.81 -8.58 9.77
N HIS A 123 26.66 -8.10 8.53
CA HIS A 123 26.11 -6.75 8.30
C HIS A 123 25.41 -6.55 6.94
N LEU A 124 24.34 -5.75 6.91
CA LEU A 124 23.64 -5.38 5.67
C LEU A 124 24.56 -4.73 4.62
N SER A 125 25.66 -4.09 5.04
CA SER A 125 26.65 -3.50 4.13
C SER A 125 27.36 -4.52 3.25
N LYS A 126 27.46 -5.78 3.68
CA LYS A 126 28.03 -6.88 2.89
C LYS A 126 27.14 -7.30 1.72
N LYS A 127 25.85 -6.95 1.74
CA LYS A 127 24.90 -7.18 0.64
C LYS A 127 25.04 -6.16 -0.51
N GLY A 128 26.03 -5.26 -0.43
CA GLY A 128 26.37 -4.31 -1.47
C GLY A 128 25.61 -2.98 -1.40
N VAL A 129 26.02 -2.02 -2.24
CA VAL A 129 25.55 -0.62 -2.20
C VAL A 129 24.03 -0.50 -2.37
N ARG A 130 23.39 -1.40 -3.13
CA ARG A 130 21.94 -1.43 -3.32
C ARG A 130 21.18 -1.75 -2.04
N ALA A 131 21.66 -2.73 -1.27
CA ALA A 131 21.04 -3.10 0.00
C ALA A 131 21.21 -2.00 1.05
N VAL A 132 22.36 -1.32 1.04
CA VAL A 132 22.60 -0.14 1.89
C VAL A 132 21.65 1.01 1.53
N ALA A 133 21.49 1.31 0.23
CA ALA A 133 20.59 2.35 -0.24
C ALA A 133 19.12 2.05 0.07
N ASP A 134 18.67 0.81 -0.14
CA ASP A 134 17.30 0.37 0.20
C ASP A 134 17.02 0.51 1.70
N GLN A 135 17.94 0.01 2.54
CA GLN A 135 17.82 0.16 3.99
C GLN A 135 17.83 1.63 4.42
N ALA A 136 18.69 2.47 3.83
CA ALA A 136 18.74 3.90 4.15
C ALA A 136 17.42 4.60 3.77
N LEU A 137 16.86 4.28 2.60
CA LEU A 137 15.56 4.80 2.16
C LEU A 137 14.44 4.41 3.14
N ARG A 138 14.40 3.14 3.58
CA ARG A 138 13.44 2.65 4.58
C ARG A 138 13.60 3.37 5.92
N ILE A 139 14.83 3.54 6.40
CA ILE A 139 15.10 4.25 7.67
C ILE A 139 14.59 5.69 7.60
N LEU A 140 14.93 6.43 6.53
CA LEU A 140 14.52 7.82 6.36
C LEU A 140 13.00 7.95 6.22
N SER A 141 12.39 7.10 5.38
CA SER A 141 10.94 7.11 5.12
C SER A 141 10.13 6.78 6.36
N HIS A 142 10.50 5.72 7.08
CA HIS A 142 9.82 5.30 8.30
C HIS A 142 10.03 6.30 9.45
N SER A 143 11.24 6.84 9.64
CA SER A 143 11.49 7.86 10.67
C SER A 143 10.67 9.14 10.41
N GLY A 144 10.62 9.57 9.14
CA GLY A 144 9.81 10.71 8.71
C GLY A 144 8.31 10.48 8.96
N LEU A 145 7.81 9.29 8.64
CA LEU A 145 6.41 8.91 8.87
C LEU A 145 6.06 8.93 10.36
N GLN A 146 6.88 8.29 11.20
CA GLN A 146 6.67 8.22 12.65
C GLN A 146 6.66 9.63 13.27
N TYR A 147 7.55 10.51 12.83
CA TYR A 147 7.55 11.91 13.26
C TYR A 147 6.27 12.65 12.82
N HIS A 148 5.86 12.47 11.56
CA HIS A 148 4.66 13.08 11.02
C HIS A 148 3.39 12.63 11.77
N ILE A 149 3.22 11.32 11.99
CA ILE A 149 2.11 10.76 12.79
C ILE A 149 2.12 11.35 14.20
N LYS A 150 3.29 11.43 14.85
CA LYS A 150 3.43 12.00 16.19
C LYS A 150 3.03 13.48 16.23
N GLN A 151 3.37 14.26 15.20
CA GLN A 151 2.98 15.66 15.09
C GLN A 151 1.48 15.79 14.89
N ILE A 152 0.90 15.04 13.94
CA ILE A 152 -0.54 15.04 13.65
C ILE A 152 -1.35 14.61 14.87
N SER A 153 -0.94 13.54 15.55
CA SER A 153 -1.64 13.05 16.76
C SER A 153 -1.65 14.08 17.90
N ARG A 154 -0.72 15.05 17.89
CA ARG A 154 -0.68 16.16 18.85
C ARG A 154 -1.56 17.33 18.44
N SER A 155 -1.63 17.66 17.15
CA SER A 155 -2.43 18.77 16.64
C SER A 155 -3.90 18.40 16.42
N HIS A 156 -4.19 17.12 16.17
CA HIS A 156 -5.52 16.56 15.89
C HIS A 156 -5.81 15.35 16.80
N PRO A 157 -5.90 15.53 18.14
CA PRO A 157 -6.20 14.44 19.07
C PRO A 157 -7.59 13.80 18.86
N GLU A 158 -8.48 14.47 18.13
CA GLU A 158 -9.80 13.98 17.73
C GLU A 158 -9.77 12.94 16.60
N VAL A 159 -8.68 12.86 15.84
CA VAL A 159 -8.54 11.95 14.71
C VAL A 159 -7.89 10.64 15.17
N ASP A 160 -8.53 9.53 14.86
CA ASP A 160 -7.95 8.21 15.09
C ASP A 160 -7.06 7.82 13.91
N ILE A 161 -5.81 7.44 14.18
CA ILE A 161 -4.87 6.94 13.17
C ILE A 161 -4.57 5.46 13.42
N ILE A 162 -4.84 4.63 12.43
CA ILE A 162 -4.43 3.22 12.40
C ILE A 162 -3.22 3.12 11.47
N LEU A 163 -2.07 2.74 12.01
CA LEU A 163 -0.86 2.47 11.23
C LEU A 163 -0.70 0.96 11.05
N ILE A 164 -0.64 0.53 9.80
CA ILE A 164 -0.40 -0.85 9.38
C ILE A 164 1.01 -0.94 8.82
N GLU A 165 1.85 -1.73 9.47
CA GLU A 165 3.27 -1.90 9.15
C GLU A 165 3.64 -3.38 9.29
N PRO A 166 4.48 -3.91 8.39
CA PRO A 166 5.07 -5.23 8.60
C PRO A 166 6.00 -5.19 9.82
N ARG A 167 6.17 -6.36 10.45
CA ARG A 167 7.09 -6.49 11.58
C ARG A 167 8.53 -6.25 11.14
N ARG A 168 9.38 -5.76 12.04
CA ARG A 168 10.77 -5.40 11.71
C ARG A 168 11.66 -6.62 11.44
N ASP A 169 11.24 -7.79 11.90
CA ASP A 169 11.84 -9.11 11.67
C ASP A 169 11.24 -9.83 10.45
N ASP A 170 10.27 -9.23 9.75
CA ASP A 170 9.63 -9.80 8.58
C ASP A 170 10.55 -9.80 7.36
N TYR A 171 11.25 -10.93 7.19
CA TYR A 171 12.19 -11.11 6.11
C TYR A 171 11.52 -11.20 4.73
N GLN A 172 10.27 -11.67 4.64
CA GLN A 172 9.56 -11.78 3.35
C GLN A 172 9.22 -10.39 2.78
N MET A 173 8.87 -9.44 3.64
CA MET A 173 8.68 -8.02 3.26
C MET A 173 9.99 -7.29 2.96
N PHE A 174 11.11 -7.74 3.53
CA PHE A 174 12.43 -7.12 3.33
C PHE A 174 13.19 -7.65 2.11
N GLN A 175 13.25 -8.98 1.93
CA GLN A 175 14.10 -9.60 0.91
C GLN A 175 13.54 -9.41 -0.50
N ASN A 176 12.22 -9.35 -0.62
CA ASN A 176 11.58 -9.21 -1.91
C ASN A 176 11.57 -7.75 -2.34
N ASN A 177 12.23 -7.46 -3.47
CA ASN A 177 12.09 -6.17 -4.11
C ASN A 177 10.63 -6.03 -4.59
N ILE A 178 9.88 -5.08 -4.03
CA ILE A 178 8.49 -4.76 -4.38
C ILE A 178 8.33 -4.51 -5.90
N MET A 179 9.41 -4.13 -6.58
CA MET A 179 9.47 -3.91 -8.03
C MET A 179 9.62 -5.20 -8.85
N ARG A 180 9.92 -6.36 -8.25
CA ARG A 180 9.96 -7.67 -8.95
C ARG A 180 8.55 -8.21 -9.13
N TYR A 181 8.13 -8.33 -10.38
CA TYR A 181 6.78 -8.73 -10.76
C TYR A 181 6.36 -10.10 -10.19
N SER A 182 7.25 -11.10 -10.25
CA SER A 182 6.99 -12.46 -9.74
C SER A 182 6.85 -12.54 -8.23
N ALA A 183 7.29 -11.52 -7.48
CA ALA A 183 7.17 -11.49 -6.02
C ALA A 183 5.92 -10.73 -5.54
N ARG A 184 5.20 -10.01 -6.42
CA ARG A 184 4.09 -9.14 -6.01
C ARG A 184 2.92 -9.91 -5.40
N LEU A 185 2.56 -11.05 -5.97
CA LEU A 185 1.47 -11.88 -5.43
C LEU A 185 1.83 -12.43 -4.05
N VAL A 186 3.05 -12.95 -3.91
CA VAL A 186 3.57 -13.47 -2.64
C VAL A 186 3.65 -12.38 -1.57
N ILE A 187 4.12 -11.18 -1.91
CA ILE A 187 4.16 -10.04 -0.98
C ILE A 187 2.75 -9.61 -0.58
N ALA A 188 1.82 -9.53 -1.54
CA ALA A 188 0.44 -9.13 -1.26
C ALA A 188 -0.28 -10.14 -0.37
N GLN A 189 -0.10 -11.43 -0.63
CA GLN A 189 -0.64 -12.51 0.18
C GLN A 189 -0.07 -12.47 1.60
N HIS A 190 1.25 -12.41 1.73
CA HIS A 190 1.94 -12.31 3.02
C HIS A 190 1.51 -11.05 3.81
N GLY A 191 1.29 -9.94 3.11
CA GLY A 191 0.77 -8.71 3.70
C GLY A 191 -0.65 -8.88 4.23
N PHE A 192 -1.53 -9.57 3.51
CA PHE A 192 -2.87 -9.86 3.98
C PHE A 192 -2.87 -10.76 5.22
N GLU A 193 -2.08 -11.82 5.20
CA GLU A 193 -1.91 -12.75 6.33
C GLU A 193 -1.40 -12.02 7.58
N SER A 194 -0.32 -11.25 7.43
CA SER A 194 0.32 -10.52 8.53
C SER A 194 -0.63 -9.52 9.17
N VAL A 195 -1.37 -8.74 8.36
CA VAL A 195 -2.35 -7.78 8.88
C VAL A 195 -3.52 -8.49 9.57
N THR A 196 -3.97 -9.63 9.05
CA THR A 196 -5.05 -10.41 9.67
C THR A 196 -4.63 -10.95 11.04
N LEU A 197 -3.39 -11.43 11.15
CA LEU A 197 -2.77 -11.87 12.42
C LEU A 197 -2.70 -10.71 13.42
N ASP A 198 -2.14 -9.56 13.01
CA ASP A 198 -2.03 -8.38 13.88
C ASP A 198 -3.40 -7.87 14.35
N LEU A 199 -4.41 -7.87 13.48
CA LEU A 199 -5.79 -7.52 13.82
C LEU A 199 -6.41 -8.50 14.84
N ALA A 200 -6.04 -9.77 14.77
CA ALA A 200 -6.51 -10.79 15.71
C ALA A 200 -5.84 -10.66 17.08
N GLU A 201 -4.52 -10.45 17.09
CA GLU A 201 -3.70 -10.30 18.29
C GLU A 201 -4.14 -9.08 19.11
N ASP A 202 -4.36 -7.93 18.47
CA ASP A 202 -4.80 -6.69 19.13
C ASP A 202 -6.29 -6.35 18.84
N TYR A 203 -7.13 -7.38 18.72
CA TYR A 203 -8.56 -7.24 18.45
C TYR A 203 -9.27 -6.21 19.37
N PRO A 204 -9.03 -6.18 20.71
CA PRO A 204 -9.70 -5.22 21.58
C PRO A 204 -9.41 -3.75 21.20
N ARG A 205 -8.17 -3.43 20.81
CA ARG A 205 -7.78 -2.08 20.40
C ARG A 205 -8.45 -1.70 19.09
N TYR A 206 -8.32 -2.54 18.06
CA TYR A 206 -8.91 -2.26 16.75
C TYR A 206 -10.43 -2.14 16.84
N LYS A 207 -11.09 -3.04 17.57
CA LYS A 207 -12.54 -2.95 17.81
C LYS A 207 -12.92 -1.64 18.47
N SER A 208 -12.18 -1.20 19.49
CA SER A 208 -12.46 0.05 20.21
C SER A 208 -12.42 1.24 19.26
N ILE A 209 -11.33 1.38 18.50
CA ILE A 209 -11.14 2.48 17.53
C ILE A 209 -12.24 2.42 16.45
N LEU A 210 -12.36 1.30 15.74
CA LEU A 210 -13.28 1.15 14.61
C LEU A 210 -14.75 1.34 15.02
N SER A 211 -15.13 0.92 16.23
CA SER A 211 -16.49 1.10 16.72
C SER A 211 -16.88 2.56 16.95
N ARG A 212 -15.93 3.44 17.30
CA ARG A 212 -16.19 4.90 17.40
C ARG A 212 -16.59 5.50 16.06
N HIS A 213 -16.14 4.90 14.96
CA HIS A 213 -16.42 5.33 13.59
C HIS A 213 -17.51 4.47 12.91
N GLY A 214 -18.28 3.71 13.69
CA GLY A 214 -19.41 2.91 13.17
C GLY A 214 -19.00 1.64 12.41
N ILE A 215 -17.73 1.27 12.40
CA ILE A 215 -17.22 0.07 11.73
C ILE A 215 -17.31 -1.12 12.70
N LYS A 216 -18.19 -2.07 12.37
CA LYS A 216 -18.42 -3.27 13.19
C LYS A 216 -17.35 -4.33 12.94
N MET A 217 -16.63 -4.71 13.99
CA MET A 217 -15.65 -5.80 13.94
C MET A 217 -16.08 -6.96 14.85
N THR A 218 -16.20 -8.17 14.30
CA THR A 218 -16.64 -9.36 15.06
C THR A 218 -15.48 -10.32 15.28
N ARG A 219 -15.27 -10.77 16.53
CA ARG A 219 -14.16 -11.66 16.89
C ARG A 219 -14.18 -12.98 16.13
N ARG A 220 -15.38 -13.56 15.96
CA ARG A 220 -15.62 -14.78 15.17
C ARG A 220 -15.09 -14.64 13.74
N LEU A 221 -15.29 -13.46 13.16
CA LEU A 221 -14.93 -13.13 11.78
C LEU A 221 -13.42 -13.20 11.54
N VAL A 222 -12.64 -12.69 12.50
CA VAL A 222 -11.17 -12.62 12.44
C VAL A 222 -10.56 -13.98 12.80
N ILE A 223 -11.14 -14.69 13.78
CA ILE A 223 -10.65 -16.01 14.20
C ILE A 223 -10.98 -17.11 13.17
N GLU A 224 -12.17 -17.10 12.56
CA GLU A 224 -12.55 -18.09 11.53
C GLU A 224 -11.66 -17.97 10.29
N GLU A 225 -11.42 -16.75 9.79
CA GLU A 225 -10.49 -16.53 8.65
C GLU A 225 -9.08 -17.01 8.97
N LEU A 226 -8.60 -16.67 10.16
CA LEU A 226 -7.24 -16.98 10.57
C LEU A 226 -7.05 -18.47 10.86
N ALA A 227 -8.07 -19.15 11.41
CA ALA A 227 -8.06 -20.60 11.61
C ALA A 227 -8.11 -21.35 10.28
N GLU A 228 -8.89 -20.89 9.31
CA GLU A 228 -8.97 -21.48 7.97
C GLU A 228 -7.62 -21.34 7.24
N ILE A 229 -7.02 -20.14 7.28
CA ILE A 229 -5.68 -19.85 6.72
C ILE A 229 -4.58 -20.66 7.41
N GLN A 230 -4.60 -20.76 8.74
CA GLN A 230 -3.61 -21.55 9.48
C GLN A 230 -3.74 -23.04 9.21
N SER A 231 -4.98 -23.56 9.09
CA SER A 231 -5.24 -24.98 8.84
C SER A 231 -4.84 -25.43 7.44
N SER A 232 -4.81 -24.51 6.46
CA SER A 232 -4.33 -24.78 5.11
C SER A 232 -2.81 -24.70 4.97
N GLY A 233 -2.10 -24.32 6.05
CA GLY A 233 -0.67 -24.06 5.96
C GLY A 233 -0.36 -22.84 5.07
N TYR A 234 -1.25 -21.85 5.05
CA TYR A 234 -1.13 -20.63 4.25
C TYR A 234 -1.20 -20.89 2.73
N ASP A 235 -2.07 -21.81 2.33
CA ASP A 235 -2.34 -22.07 0.91
C ASP A 235 -2.95 -20.81 0.23
N PRO A 236 -2.30 -20.28 -0.84
CA PRO A 236 -2.77 -19.10 -1.58
C PRO A 236 -4.23 -19.19 -2.07
N ASP A 237 -4.69 -20.37 -2.47
CA ASP A 237 -6.04 -20.56 -3.01
C ASP A 237 -7.09 -20.51 -1.89
N VAL A 238 -6.73 -20.98 -0.69
CA VAL A 238 -7.59 -20.89 0.49
C VAL A 238 -7.70 -19.44 0.95
N ILE A 239 -6.59 -18.70 1.01
CA ILE A 239 -6.61 -17.27 1.37
C ILE A 239 -7.44 -16.46 0.36
N ARG A 240 -7.25 -16.72 -0.94
CA ARG A 240 -8.08 -16.14 -2.00
C ARG A 240 -9.55 -16.47 -1.80
N SER A 241 -9.89 -17.71 -1.52
CA SER A 241 -11.27 -18.13 -1.30
C SER A 241 -11.90 -17.47 -0.06
N VAL A 242 -11.13 -17.27 1.01
CA VAL A 242 -11.57 -16.59 2.25
C VAL A 242 -11.86 -15.11 1.96
N LEU A 243 -10.98 -14.45 1.20
CA LEU A 243 -11.15 -13.08 0.71
C LEU A 243 -12.39 -12.93 -0.19
N GLU A 244 -12.57 -13.86 -1.12
CA GLU A 244 -13.67 -13.87 -2.09
C GLU A 244 -15.01 -14.25 -1.44
N ALA A 245 -15.04 -15.20 -0.49
CA ALA A 245 -16.22 -15.66 0.23
C ALA A 245 -16.85 -14.55 1.11
N ARG A 246 -16.09 -13.52 1.46
CA ARG A 246 -16.62 -12.33 2.13
C ARG A 246 -17.06 -11.24 1.15
N SER A 247 -16.46 -11.20 -0.04
CA SER A 247 -17.03 -10.43 -1.14
C SER A 247 -18.38 -11.00 -1.60
N SER A 248 -18.64 -12.30 -1.40
CA SER A 248 -19.86 -13.01 -1.83
C SER A 248 -21.08 -12.87 -0.90
N ALA A 249 -21.01 -12.02 0.14
CA ALA A 249 -22.21 -11.28 0.59
C ALA A 249 -22.79 -10.38 -0.53
N CYS A 250 -22.14 -10.31 -1.71
CA CYS A 250 -22.72 -9.97 -2.99
C CYS A 250 -23.60 -11.09 -3.57
N THR A 251 -24.73 -11.40 -2.92
CA THR A 251 -25.86 -11.99 -3.64
C THR A 251 -26.79 -10.87 -4.10
N GLY A 252 -26.85 -10.67 -5.43
CA GLY A 252 -27.75 -9.73 -6.08
C GLY A 252 -27.18 -8.31 -6.25
N ALA A 253 -27.11 -7.87 -7.50
CA ALA A 253 -26.85 -6.50 -7.98
C ALA A 253 -25.44 -5.88 -7.91
N ARG A 254 -24.42 -6.47 -7.25
CA ARG A 254 -23.05 -5.92 -7.21
C ARG A 254 -21.96 -6.82 -7.84
N ARG A 255 -22.16 -7.23 -9.09
CA ARG A 255 -21.11 -7.85 -9.95
C ARG A 255 -19.90 -6.92 -10.29
N ASN A 256 -19.89 -5.70 -9.73
CA ASN A 256 -18.99 -4.59 -10.07
C ASN A 256 -18.15 -4.07 -8.88
N SER A 257 -18.02 -4.82 -7.78
CA SER A 257 -17.16 -4.38 -6.67
C SER A 257 -15.70 -4.25 -7.11
N GLN A 258 -14.99 -3.24 -6.60
CA GLN A 258 -13.56 -2.99 -6.90
C GLN A 258 -12.67 -4.20 -6.59
N VAL A 259 -13.06 -5.05 -5.63
CA VAL A 259 -12.34 -6.27 -5.25
C VAL A 259 -12.49 -7.38 -6.29
N CYS A 260 -13.69 -7.60 -6.85
CA CYS A 260 -13.86 -8.54 -7.97
C CYS A 260 -13.12 -8.09 -9.23
N LYS A 261 -12.92 -6.77 -9.41
CA LYS A 261 -12.10 -6.22 -10.50
C LYS A 261 -10.62 -6.47 -10.24
N LEU A 262 -10.14 -6.29 -9.01
CA LEU A 262 -8.76 -6.60 -8.62
C LEU A 262 -8.43 -8.08 -8.85
N SER A 263 -9.36 -8.98 -8.54
CA SER A 263 -9.22 -10.42 -8.80
C SER A 263 -9.10 -10.73 -10.29
N ARG A 264 -9.96 -10.17 -11.14
CA ARG A 264 -9.87 -10.38 -12.60
C ARG A 264 -8.60 -9.79 -13.18
N SER A 265 -8.21 -8.59 -12.74
CA SER A 265 -6.94 -8.00 -13.15
C SER A 265 -5.72 -8.78 -12.66
N LEU A 266 -5.85 -9.61 -11.63
CA LEU A 266 -4.82 -10.54 -11.18
C LEU A 266 -4.83 -11.84 -12.00
N ASP A 267 -6.00 -12.35 -12.35
CA ASP A 267 -6.17 -13.58 -13.15
C ASP A 267 -5.78 -13.38 -14.62
N ASP A 268 -6.25 -12.30 -15.27
CA ASP A 268 -5.86 -11.93 -16.65
C ASP A 268 -4.33 -11.75 -16.78
N LEU A 269 -3.69 -11.41 -15.67
CA LEU A 269 -2.28 -11.11 -15.56
C LEU A 269 -1.44 -12.37 -15.26
N ILE A 270 -2.06 -13.42 -14.73
CA ILE A 270 -1.51 -14.79 -14.66
C ILE A 270 -1.53 -15.42 -16.05
N ASP A 271 -2.64 -15.30 -16.79
CA ASP A 271 -2.77 -15.87 -18.15
C ASP A 271 -1.76 -15.24 -19.14
N LEU A 272 -1.50 -13.94 -19.03
CA LEU A 272 -0.49 -13.23 -19.82
C LEU A 272 0.96 -13.64 -19.51
N LEU A 273 1.22 -14.28 -18.37
CA LEU A 273 2.54 -14.78 -17.99
C LEU A 273 2.78 -16.21 -18.49
N ASP A 274 1.73 -17.03 -18.56
CA ASP A 274 1.82 -18.41 -19.05
C ASP A 274 1.97 -18.49 -20.58
N GLU A 275 1.52 -17.49 -21.33
CA GLU A 275 1.74 -17.41 -22.80
C GLU A 275 3.19 -17.02 -23.20
N LYS A 276 4.08 -16.74 -22.24
CA LYS A 276 5.48 -16.34 -22.51
C LYS A 276 6.54 -17.37 -22.14
N HIS A 277 6.16 -18.65 -22.05
CA HIS A 277 7.08 -19.78 -21.96
C HIS A 277 7.07 -20.66 -23.21
#